data_AF-A0A536XE57-F1
#
_entry.id   AF-A0A536XE57-F1
#
_cell.length_a   1.000
_cell.length_b   1.000
_cell.length_c   1.000
_cell.angle_alpha   90.00
_cell.angle_beta   90.00
_cell.angle_gamma   90.00
#
_symmetry.space_group_name_H-M   'P 1'
#
loop_
_entity.id
_entity.type
_entity.pdbx_description
1 polymer ?
#
loop_
_entity_poly.entity_id
_entity_poly.type
_entity_poly.pdbx_seq_one_letter_code
_entity_poly.pdbx_strand_id
1 'polypeptide(L)'
;MSKRLSKEPEKFGTGHVEGIVESGSANNSALAGAWIPALVFGIPGDSITAIVIGVLYMKNMNPGPTLFTTNPQNIYAVYLLFIIANIIMLPLGWMCIKVAKRILKVPREVLMPVILLLCLVGAFAINNTAFDIGIMLVAGVVAYLLECNGFPIAPLILGVVLGGMLEENLVSSLIKSDGNLLAFFGRPIAATLGAITFAIWLWPLIRRVVPGFVHRSWRRKDTSRPAPELLSGRQDTHLP
;
A
#
# COMPACT_ATOMS: atom_id res chain seq x y z
N MET A 1 9.06 14.63 5.85
CA MET A 1 10.19 15.60 5.83
C MET A 1 9.72 16.98 6.26
N SER A 2 8.47 17.36 5.93
CA SER A 2 7.90 18.66 6.30
C SER A 2 7.80 18.85 7.82
N LYS A 3 7.46 17.82 8.61
CA LYS A 3 7.55 17.91 10.10
C LYS A 3 8.92 18.38 10.63
N ARG A 4 10.03 18.09 9.94
CA ARG A 4 11.38 18.52 10.38
C ARG A 4 11.73 19.95 9.94
N LEU A 5 11.05 20.47 8.93
CA LEU A 5 11.26 21.80 8.33
C LEU A 5 10.19 22.82 8.75
N SER A 6 9.07 22.35 9.32
CA SER A 6 7.98 23.21 9.76
C SER A 6 8.36 24.04 10.97
N LYS A 7 7.76 25.23 11.06
CA LYS A 7 7.88 26.12 12.21
C LYS A 7 7.07 25.63 13.41
N GLU A 8 6.07 24.75 13.20
CA GLU A 8 5.14 24.26 14.22
C GLU A 8 5.07 22.71 14.23
N PRO A 9 6.21 22.01 14.44
CA PRO A 9 6.31 20.55 14.31
C PRO A 9 5.39 19.79 15.30
N GLU A 10 5.02 20.40 16.42
CA GLU A 10 4.11 19.84 17.43
C GLU A 10 2.66 19.72 16.96
N LYS A 11 2.23 20.48 15.94
CA LYS A 11 0.85 20.44 15.43
C LYS A 11 0.60 19.31 14.42
N PHE A 12 1.63 18.58 14.02
CA PHE A 12 1.48 17.44 13.10
C PHE A 12 0.73 16.30 13.78
N GLY A 13 -0.33 15.82 13.12
CA GLY A 13 -1.21 14.74 13.62
C GLY A 13 -2.49 15.22 14.30
N THR A 14 -2.65 16.53 14.55
CA THR A 14 -3.85 17.11 15.18
C THR A 14 -4.85 17.68 14.16
N GLY A 15 -4.66 17.42 12.86
CA GLY A 15 -5.42 18.06 11.78
C GLY A 15 -4.85 19.38 11.28
N HIS A 16 -3.58 19.68 11.61
CA HIS A 16 -2.89 20.87 11.08
C HIS A 16 -2.75 20.81 9.55
N VAL A 17 -3.04 21.94 8.89
CA VAL A 17 -3.12 22.04 7.42
C VAL A 17 -1.83 21.55 6.75
N GLU A 18 -0.66 21.91 7.27
CA GLU A 18 0.63 21.48 6.68
C GLU A 18 0.78 19.95 6.71
N GLY A 19 0.34 19.28 7.78
CA GLY A 19 0.38 17.82 7.88
C GLY A 19 -0.62 17.13 6.95
N ILE A 20 -1.80 17.73 6.72
CA ILE A 20 -2.79 17.23 5.76
C ILE A 20 -2.25 17.37 4.33
N VAL A 21 -1.62 18.50 4.02
CA VAL A 21 -1.01 18.74 2.70
C VAL A 21 0.19 17.82 2.48
N GLU A 22 1.06 17.62 3.48
CA GLU A 22 2.20 16.67 3.39
C GLU A 22 1.69 15.26 3.10
N SER A 23 0.78 14.75 3.93
CA SER A 23 0.25 13.38 3.78
C SER A 23 -0.52 13.19 2.47
N GLY A 24 -1.34 14.16 2.07
CA GLY A 24 -2.07 14.12 0.80
C GLY A 24 -1.15 14.15 -0.40
N SER A 25 -0.14 15.01 -0.40
CA SER A 25 0.84 15.12 -1.49
C SER A 25 1.71 13.86 -1.59
N ALA A 26 2.19 13.34 -0.46
CA ALA A 26 3.00 12.13 -0.41
C ALA A 26 2.23 10.91 -0.94
N ASN A 27 0.96 10.74 -0.54
CA ASN A 27 0.10 9.69 -1.05
C ASN A 27 -0.10 9.84 -2.58
N ASN A 28 -0.47 11.04 -3.04
CA ASN A 28 -0.73 11.26 -4.46
C ASN A 28 0.52 11.07 -5.34
N SER A 29 1.71 11.45 -4.86
CA SER A 29 2.97 11.20 -5.55
C SER A 29 3.34 9.71 -5.60
N ALA A 30 3.08 8.97 -4.52
CA ALA A 30 3.35 7.53 -4.47
C ALA A 30 2.51 6.75 -5.47
N LEU A 31 1.22 7.10 -5.61
CA LEU A 31 0.32 6.46 -6.57
C LEU A 31 0.85 6.55 -8.00
N ALA A 32 1.31 7.74 -8.44
CA ALA A 32 1.89 7.90 -9.78
C ALA A 32 3.11 7.00 -10.02
N GLY A 33 3.96 6.82 -9.00
CA GLY A 33 5.13 5.94 -9.08
C GLY A 33 4.78 4.45 -9.14
N ALA A 34 3.69 4.02 -8.50
CA ALA A 34 3.24 2.63 -8.49
C ALA A 34 2.66 2.16 -9.85
N TRP A 35 2.15 3.08 -10.66
CA TRP A 35 1.54 2.75 -11.96
C TRP A 35 2.52 2.31 -13.04
N ILE A 36 3.77 2.80 -13.00
CA ILE A 36 4.79 2.45 -14.01
C ILE A 36 5.10 0.94 -13.97
N PRO A 37 5.52 0.34 -12.83
CA PRO A 37 5.76 -1.11 -12.78
C PRO A 37 4.48 -1.92 -12.98
N ALA A 38 3.33 -1.41 -12.53
CA ALA A 38 2.04 -2.08 -12.70
C ALA A 38 1.65 -2.25 -14.18
N LEU A 39 1.79 -1.21 -15.00
CA LEU A 39 1.42 -1.27 -16.42
C LEU A 39 2.51 -1.90 -17.30
N VAL A 40 3.78 -1.61 -17.02
CA VAL A 40 4.91 -2.04 -17.86
C VAL A 40 5.30 -3.48 -17.58
N PHE A 41 5.29 -3.90 -16.32
CA PHE A 41 5.71 -5.26 -15.92
C PHE A 41 4.56 -6.13 -15.43
N GLY A 42 3.36 -5.58 -15.27
CA GLY A 42 2.25 -6.31 -14.64
C GLY A 42 2.46 -6.49 -13.14
N ILE A 43 3.37 -5.75 -12.51
CA ILE A 43 3.73 -5.95 -11.10
C ILE A 43 3.09 -4.84 -10.24
N PRO A 44 2.09 -5.14 -9.40
CA PRO A 44 1.46 -4.14 -8.54
C PRO A 44 2.46 -3.54 -7.54
N GLY A 45 2.36 -2.23 -7.32
CA GLY A 45 3.14 -1.50 -6.31
C GLY A 45 2.42 -1.39 -4.95
N ASP A 46 1.12 -1.62 -4.92
CA ASP A 46 0.26 -1.49 -3.75
C ASP A 46 -1.04 -2.31 -3.94
N SER A 47 -1.87 -2.38 -2.89
CA SER A 47 -3.12 -3.17 -2.93
C SER A 47 -4.14 -2.67 -3.96
N ILE A 48 -4.18 -1.36 -4.26
CA ILE A 48 -5.12 -0.78 -5.22
C ILE A 48 -4.68 -1.14 -6.64
N THR A 49 -3.39 -1.00 -6.96
CA THR A 49 -2.86 -1.38 -8.28
C THR A 49 -3.04 -2.88 -8.56
N ALA A 50 -2.95 -3.74 -7.54
CA ALA A 50 -3.27 -5.16 -7.66
C ALA A 50 -4.72 -5.42 -8.10
N ILE A 51 -5.69 -4.73 -7.50
CA ILE A 51 -7.10 -4.83 -7.89
C ILE A 51 -7.29 -4.37 -9.33
N VAL A 52 -6.64 -3.27 -9.74
CA VAL A 52 -6.78 -2.79 -11.12
C VAL A 52 -6.16 -3.76 -12.12
N ILE A 53 -5.00 -4.38 -11.82
CA ILE A 53 -4.44 -5.44 -12.67
C ILE A 53 -5.44 -6.59 -12.83
N GLY A 54 -6.10 -7.00 -11.73
CA GLY A 54 -7.18 -7.99 -11.79
C GLY A 54 -8.33 -7.57 -12.74
N VAL A 55 -8.77 -6.32 -12.66
CA VAL A 55 -9.81 -5.78 -13.57
C VAL A 55 -9.32 -5.75 -15.02
N LEU A 56 -8.07 -5.38 -15.27
CA LEU A 56 -7.48 -5.39 -16.62
C LEU A 56 -7.46 -6.81 -17.19
N TYR A 57 -7.06 -7.81 -16.39
CA TYR A 57 -7.13 -9.21 -16.77
C TYR A 57 -8.56 -9.66 -17.10
N MET A 58 -9.56 -9.27 -16.30
CA MET A 58 -10.98 -9.54 -16.62
C MET A 58 -11.43 -8.89 -17.94
N LYS A 59 -10.80 -7.79 -18.35
CA LYS A 59 -11.05 -7.09 -19.62
C LYS A 59 -10.15 -7.59 -20.76
N ASN A 60 -9.47 -8.72 -20.58
CA ASN A 60 -8.51 -9.29 -21.53
C ASN A 60 -7.36 -8.35 -21.88
N MET A 61 -7.01 -7.46 -20.95
CA MET A 61 -5.87 -6.56 -21.07
C MET A 61 -4.78 -7.06 -20.13
N ASN A 62 -3.79 -7.78 -20.68
CA ASN A 62 -2.62 -8.20 -19.90
C ASN A 62 -1.61 -7.05 -19.82
N PRO A 63 -1.47 -6.35 -18.68
CA PRO A 63 -0.34 -5.44 -18.48
C PRO A 63 0.99 -6.17 -18.64
N GLY A 64 1.96 -5.46 -19.18
CA GLY A 64 3.22 -6.02 -19.64
C GLY A 64 3.74 -5.31 -20.88
N PRO A 65 5.00 -5.56 -21.29
CA PRO A 65 5.59 -4.88 -22.45
C PRO A 65 4.85 -5.17 -23.75
N THR A 66 4.24 -6.35 -23.84
CA THR A 66 3.46 -6.80 -25.00
C THR A 66 2.17 -6.00 -25.20
N LEU A 67 1.59 -5.44 -24.14
CA LEU A 67 0.39 -4.60 -24.25
C LEU A 67 0.66 -3.37 -25.13
N PHE A 68 1.87 -2.82 -25.04
CA PHE A 68 2.33 -1.65 -25.79
C PHE A 68 2.59 -1.97 -27.26
N THR A 69 3.00 -3.19 -27.57
CA THR A 69 3.34 -3.60 -28.94
C THR A 69 2.14 -4.19 -29.69
N THR A 70 1.30 -4.97 -29.01
CA THR A 70 0.24 -5.76 -29.65
C THR A 70 -1.10 -5.03 -29.66
N ASN A 71 -1.39 -4.22 -28.64
CA ASN A 71 -2.67 -3.51 -28.51
C ASN A 71 -2.47 -2.03 -28.12
N PRO A 72 -1.72 -1.24 -28.90
CA PRO A 72 -1.41 0.15 -28.55
C PRO A 72 -2.67 1.02 -28.38
N GLN A 73 -3.72 0.74 -29.15
CA GLN A 73 -5.02 1.41 -29.05
C GLN A 73 -5.65 1.30 -27.65
N ASN A 74 -5.53 0.14 -27.00
CA ASN A 74 -6.10 -0.07 -25.66
C ASN A 74 -5.31 0.71 -24.61
N ILE A 75 -4.00 0.86 -24.78
CA ILE A 75 -3.17 1.69 -23.90
C ILE A 75 -3.50 3.16 -24.05
N TYR A 76 -3.65 3.66 -25.28
CA TYR A 76 -4.05 5.04 -25.50
C TYR A 76 -5.43 5.33 -24.89
N ALA A 77 -6.37 4.37 -25.00
CA ALA A 77 -7.67 4.48 -24.34
C ALA A 77 -7.52 4.55 -22.80
N VAL A 78 -6.65 3.72 -22.20
CA VAL A 78 -6.36 3.78 -20.76
C VAL A 78 -5.76 5.13 -20.36
N TYR A 79 -4.79 5.66 -21.11
CA TYR A 79 -4.20 6.97 -20.82
C TYR A 79 -5.21 8.11 -20.92
N LEU A 80 -6.06 8.08 -21.95
CA LEU A 80 -7.13 9.06 -22.10
C LEU A 80 -8.15 8.95 -20.95
N LEU A 81 -8.50 7.72 -20.54
CA LEU A 81 -9.31 7.45 -19.34
C LEU A 81 -8.65 7.98 -18.07
N PHE A 82 -7.34 7.86 -17.91
CA PHE A 82 -6.62 8.43 -16.76
C PHE A 82 -6.73 9.96 -16.72
N ILE A 83 -6.57 10.62 -17.87
CA ILE A 83 -6.72 12.09 -17.96
C ILE A 83 -8.15 12.49 -17.59
N ILE A 84 -9.14 11.84 -18.21
CA ILE A 84 -10.56 12.11 -17.94
C ILE A 84 -10.89 11.81 -16.48
N ALA A 85 -10.42 10.69 -15.92
CA ALA A 85 -10.63 10.30 -14.53
C ALA A 85 -10.06 11.35 -13.57
N ASN A 86 -8.86 11.89 -13.84
CA ASN A 86 -8.28 12.97 -13.03
C ASN A 86 -9.12 14.25 -13.07
N ILE A 87 -9.70 14.60 -14.23
CA ILE A 87 -10.60 15.75 -14.36
C ILE A 87 -11.90 15.51 -13.57
N ILE A 88 -12.51 14.33 -13.73
CA ILE A 88 -13.75 13.93 -13.03
C ILE A 88 -13.52 13.77 -11.53
N MET A 89 -12.29 13.43 -11.11
CA MET A 89 -11.92 13.28 -9.70
C MET A 89 -12.14 14.57 -8.90
N LEU A 90 -12.06 15.75 -9.52
CA LEU A 90 -12.28 17.02 -8.83
C LEU A 90 -13.74 17.18 -8.31
N PRO A 91 -14.78 17.16 -9.17
CA PRO A 91 -16.17 17.25 -8.69
C PRO A 91 -16.58 16.01 -7.88
N LEU A 92 -16.16 14.81 -8.29
CA LEU A 92 -16.53 13.57 -7.62
C LEU A 92 -15.86 13.48 -6.24
N GLY A 93 -14.59 13.85 -6.13
CA GLY A 93 -13.86 13.93 -4.87
C GLY A 93 -14.49 14.92 -3.90
N TRP A 94 -14.91 16.10 -4.37
CA TRP A 94 -15.62 17.07 -3.53
C TRP A 94 -16.97 16.53 -3.00
N MET A 95 -17.73 15.83 -3.85
CA MET A 95 -18.97 15.17 -3.45
C MET A 95 -18.69 14.05 -2.43
N CYS A 96 -17.70 13.21 -2.69
CA CYS A 96 -17.28 12.14 -1.78
C CYS A 96 -16.84 12.68 -0.42
N ILE A 97 -16.10 13.80 -0.34
CA ILE A 97 -15.72 14.41 0.93
C ILE A 97 -16.96 14.81 1.74
N LYS A 98 -18.00 15.36 1.10
CA LYS A 98 -19.26 15.72 1.79
C LYS A 98 -19.97 14.49 2.36
N VAL A 99 -20.01 13.39 1.61
CA VAL A 99 -20.65 12.13 2.05
C VAL A 99 -19.80 11.45 3.14
N ALA A 100 -18.49 11.37 2.94
CA ALA A 100 -17.54 10.76 3.88
C ALA A 100 -17.59 11.44 5.24
N LYS A 101 -17.75 12.77 5.31
CA LYS A 101 -17.95 13.49 6.58
C LYS A 101 -19.15 12.99 7.38
N ARG A 102 -20.20 12.46 6.74
CA ARG A 102 -21.36 11.86 7.44
C ARG A 102 -21.05 10.44 7.90
N ILE A 103 -20.40 9.64 7.05
CA ILE A 103 -20.00 8.26 7.37
C ILE A 103 -19.01 8.24 8.55
N LEU A 104 -18.04 9.15 8.58
CA LEU A 104 -17.05 9.25 9.66
C LEU A 104 -17.64 9.65 11.02
N LYS A 105 -18.89 10.15 11.05
CA LYS A 105 -19.61 10.43 12.31
C LYS A 105 -20.36 9.21 12.84
N VAL A 106 -20.49 8.14 12.05
CA VAL A 106 -21.16 6.92 12.47
C VAL A 106 -20.30 6.23 13.53
N PRO A 107 -20.88 5.80 14.66
CA PRO A 107 -20.16 5.06 15.69
C PRO A 107 -19.48 3.82 15.10
N ARG A 108 -18.26 3.54 15.55
CA ARG A 108 -17.42 2.45 15.04
C ARG A 108 -18.12 1.09 15.21
N GLU A 109 -18.93 0.98 16.25
CA GLU A 109 -19.75 -0.18 16.62
C GLU A 109 -20.76 -0.56 15.53
N VAL A 110 -21.22 0.40 14.72
CA VAL A 110 -22.12 0.15 13.58
C VAL A 110 -21.33 0.06 12.28
N LEU A 111 -20.30 0.89 12.12
CA LEU A 111 -19.51 0.95 10.89
C LEU A 111 -18.76 -0.37 10.63
N MET A 112 -18.15 -0.96 11.66
CA MET A 112 -17.35 -2.18 11.51
C MET A 112 -18.18 -3.40 11.06
N PRO A 113 -19.36 -3.70 11.64
CA PRO A 113 -20.24 -4.76 11.13
C PRO A 113 -20.71 -4.53 9.69
N VAL A 114 -20.99 -3.28 9.30
CA VAL A 114 -21.40 -2.96 7.92
C VAL A 114 -20.25 -3.25 6.95
N ILE A 115 -19.01 -2.87 7.29
CA ILE A 115 -17.83 -3.19 6.48
C ILE A 115 -17.68 -4.71 6.37
N LEU A 116 -17.81 -5.45 7.48
CA LEU A 116 -17.70 -6.90 7.47
C LEU A 116 -18.78 -7.54 6.59
N LEU A 117 -20.03 -7.06 6.64
CA LEU A 117 -21.10 -7.50 5.74
C LEU A 117 -20.76 -7.24 4.26
N LEU A 118 -20.22 -6.07 3.94
CA LEU A 118 -19.80 -5.76 2.56
C LEU A 118 -18.65 -6.67 2.11
N CYS A 119 -17.71 -7.00 2.99
CA CYS A 119 -16.64 -7.96 2.70
C CYS A 119 -17.19 -9.37 2.45
N LEU A 120 -18.16 -9.84 3.26
CA LEU A 120 -18.81 -11.13 3.07
C LEU A 120 -19.51 -11.22 1.70
N VAL A 121 -20.27 -10.17 1.34
CA VAL A 121 -20.92 -10.07 0.03
C VAL A 121 -19.89 -10.01 -1.09
N GLY A 122 -18.81 -9.24 -0.91
CA GLY A 122 -17.72 -9.13 -1.88
C GLY A 122 -17.02 -10.46 -2.14
N ALA A 123 -16.70 -11.22 -1.10
CA ALA A 123 -16.10 -12.55 -1.22
C ALA A 123 -17.05 -13.52 -1.95
N PHE A 124 -18.34 -13.49 -1.60
CA PHE A 124 -19.34 -14.34 -2.25
C PHE A 124 -19.55 -13.97 -3.72
N ALA A 125 -19.48 -12.69 -4.09
CA ALA A 125 -19.79 -12.20 -5.43
C ALA A 125 -18.80 -12.69 -6.51
N ILE A 126 -17.60 -13.13 -6.13
CA ILE A 126 -16.58 -13.58 -7.11
C ILE A 126 -16.95 -14.95 -7.68
N ASN A 127 -17.15 -15.96 -6.83
CA ASN A 127 -17.39 -17.35 -7.27
C ASN A 127 -18.75 -17.92 -6.82
N ASN A 128 -19.63 -17.11 -6.21
CA ASN A 128 -20.93 -17.55 -5.66
C ASN A 128 -20.82 -18.75 -4.69
N THR A 129 -19.75 -18.80 -3.90
CA THR A 129 -19.49 -19.91 -2.98
C THR A 129 -19.33 -19.43 -1.54
N ALA A 130 -19.94 -20.15 -0.61
CA ALA A 130 -19.79 -19.92 0.82
C ALA A 130 -18.40 -20.33 1.34
N PHE A 131 -17.64 -21.11 0.56
CA PHE A 131 -16.28 -21.47 0.90
C PHE A 131 -15.36 -20.24 0.91
N ASP A 132 -15.52 -19.33 -0.05
CA ASP A 132 -14.75 -18.08 -0.14
C ASP A 132 -15.00 -17.16 1.05
N ILE A 133 -16.23 -17.18 1.59
CA ILE A 133 -16.58 -16.52 2.85
C ILE A 133 -15.77 -17.12 4.01
N GLY A 134 -15.69 -18.45 4.08
CA GLY A 134 -14.90 -19.16 5.10
C GLY A 134 -13.41 -18.77 5.03
N ILE A 135 -12.83 -18.77 3.83
CA ILE A 135 -11.45 -18.32 3.61
C ILE A 135 -11.27 -16.87 4.06
N MET A 136 -12.19 -15.99 3.68
CA MET A 136 -12.16 -14.56 4.04
C MET A 136 -12.14 -14.38 5.57
N LEU A 137 -13.00 -15.09 6.30
CA LEU A 137 -13.07 -15.01 7.76
C LEU A 137 -11.78 -15.53 8.42
N VAL A 138 -11.27 -16.68 7.98
CA VAL A 138 -10.02 -17.26 8.50
C VAL A 138 -8.84 -16.31 8.22
N ALA A 139 -8.73 -15.81 6.99
CA ALA A 139 -7.70 -14.85 6.62
C ALA A 139 -7.80 -13.54 7.42
N GLY A 140 -9.01 -13.07 7.72
CA GLY A 140 -9.24 -11.91 8.59
C GLY A 140 -8.75 -12.14 10.02
N VAL A 141 -9.00 -13.32 10.60
CA VAL A 141 -8.48 -13.68 11.93
C VAL A 141 -6.95 -13.79 11.92
N VAL A 142 -6.37 -14.42 10.89
CA VAL A 142 -4.91 -14.51 10.72
C VAL A 142 -4.29 -13.11 10.59
N ALA A 143 -4.89 -12.24 9.79
CA ALA A 143 -4.43 -10.86 9.64
C ALA A 143 -4.50 -10.08 10.95
N TYR A 144 -5.57 -10.26 11.74
CA TYR A 144 -5.68 -9.65 13.06
C TYR A 144 -4.55 -10.12 14.00
N LEU A 145 -4.28 -11.42 14.05
CA LEU A 145 -3.19 -11.97 14.87
C LEU A 145 -1.82 -11.42 14.43
N LEU A 146 -1.57 -11.35 13.12
CA LEU A 146 -0.34 -10.78 12.59
C LEU A 146 -0.20 -9.29 12.93
N GLU A 147 -1.28 -8.51 12.85
CA GLU A 147 -1.28 -7.10 13.20
C GLU A 147 -0.99 -6.90 14.69
N CYS A 148 -1.59 -7.71 15.56
CA CYS A 148 -1.30 -7.71 17.00
C CYS A 148 0.17 -8.02 17.32
N ASN A 149 0.84 -8.81 16.48
CA ASN A 149 2.27 -9.10 16.61
C ASN A 149 3.18 -8.07 15.91
N GLY A 150 2.63 -6.98 15.39
CA GLY A 150 3.38 -5.89 14.76
C GLY A 150 3.80 -6.17 13.31
N PHE A 151 3.24 -7.19 12.65
CA PHE A 151 3.49 -7.42 11.23
C PHE A 151 2.72 -6.42 10.37
N PRO A 152 3.35 -5.81 9.36
CA PRO A 152 2.69 -4.87 8.48
C PRO A 152 1.82 -5.62 7.48
N ILE A 153 0.50 -5.57 7.67
CA ILE A 153 -0.48 -6.34 6.88
C ILE A 153 -0.46 -5.94 5.39
N ALA A 154 -0.32 -4.65 5.07
CA ALA A 154 -0.33 -4.18 3.69
C ALA A 154 0.78 -4.80 2.81
N PRO A 155 2.08 -4.78 3.21
CA PRO A 155 3.13 -5.53 2.52
C PRO A 155 2.89 -7.04 2.45
N LEU A 156 2.26 -7.63 3.46
CA LEU A 156 1.98 -9.07 3.48
C LEU A 156 0.93 -9.45 2.43
N ILE A 157 -0.17 -8.68 2.35
CA ILE A 157 -1.18 -8.86 1.30
C ILE A 157 -0.55 -8.71 -0.09
N LEU A 158 0.30 -7.71 -0.28
CA LEU A 158 1.02 -7.52 -1.54
C LEU A 158 1.91 -8.73 -1.85
N GLY A 159 2.60 -9.29 -0.86
CA GLY A 159 3.40 -10.52 -1.01
C GLY A 159 2.57 -11.74 -1.41
N VAL A 160 1.38 -11.90 -0.84
CA VAL A 160 0.45 -12.99 -1.22
C VAL A 160 0.00 -12.86 -2.68
N VAL A 161 -0.35 -11.65 -3.11
CA VAL A 161 -0.74 -11.40 -4.52
C VAL A 161 0.44 -11.64 -5.47
N LEU A 162 1.63 -11.17 -5.12
CA LEU A 162 2.83 -11.30 -5.94
C LEU A 162 3.42 -12.72 -5.94
N GLY A 163 3.14 -13.53 -4.93
CA GLY A 163 3.75 -14.84 -4.74
C GLY A 163 3.52 -15.77 -5.93
N GLY A 164 2.28 -15.90 -6.38
CA GLY A 164 1.94 -16.73 -7.55
C GLY A 164 2.63 -16.22 -8.83
N MET A 165 2.60 -14.91 -9.06
CA MET A 165 3.28 -14.31 -10.21
C MET A 165 4.80 -14.55 -10.16
N LEU A 166 5.40 -14.47 -8.98
CA LEU A 166 6.83 -14.70 -8.80
C LEU A 166 7.19 -16.17 -9.07
N GLU A 167 6.40 -17.11 -8.58
CA GLU A 167 6.59 -18.54 -8.80
C GLU A 167 6.47 -18.89 -10.29
N GLU A 168 5.41 -18.44 -10.96
CA GLU A 168 5.21 -18.66 -12.40
C GLU A 168 6.36 -18.12 -13.24
N ASN A 169 6.84 -16.92 -12.92
CA ASN A 169 7.97 -16.30 -13.63
C ASN A 169 9.30 -16.99 -13.32
N LEU A 170 9.52 -17.44 -12.08
CA LEU A 170 10.70 -18.19 -11.68
C LEU A 170 10.76 -19.54 -12.39
N VAL A 171 9.69 -20.31 -12.35
CA VAL A 171 9.57 -21.62 -13.02
C VAL A 171 9.73 -21.45 -14.53
N SER A 172 9.05 -20.49 -15.15
CA SER A 172 9.19 -20.19 -16.57
C SER A 172 10.62 -19.82 -16.97
N SER A 173 11.34 -19.10 -16.11
CA SER A 173 12.73 -18.72 -16.35
C SER A 173 13.68 -19.92 -16.20
N LEU A 174 13.47 -20.77 -15.19
CA LEU A 174 14.26 -21.98 -14.96
C LEU A 174 14.07 -23.00 -16.08
N ILE A 175 12.85 -23.19 -16.58
CA ILE A 175 12.59 -24.05 -17.74
C ILE A 175 13.35 -23.55 -18.97
N LYS A 176 13.37 -22.22 -19.20
CA LYS A 176 14.11 -21.61 -20.32
C LYS A 176 15.63 -21.69 -20.17
N SER A 177 16.15 -21.87 -18.95
CA SER A 177 17.58 -21.97 -18.67
C SER A 177 18.04 -23.40 -18.40
N ASP A 178 17.23 -24.41 -18.73
CA ASP A 178 17.51 -25.83 -18.47
C ASP A 178 17.86 -26.10 -16.99
N GLY A 179 17.18 -25.40 -16.07
CA GLY A 179 17.39 -25.51 -14.62
C GLY A 179 18.62 -24.76 -14.10
N ASN A 180 19.36 -24.05 -14.95
CA ASN A 180 20.56 -23.33 -14.54
C ASN A 180 20.21 -22.02 -13.81
N LEU A 181 20.45 -21.99 -12.49
CA LEU A 181 20.29 -20.80 -11.63
C LEU A 181 21.33 -19.70 -11.91
N LEU A 182 22.49 -20.02 -12.48
CA LEU A 182 23.49 -19.01 -12.84
C LEU A 182 23.03 -18.16 -14.03
N ALA A 183 22.03 -18.62 -14.80
CA ALA A 183 21.46 -17.85 -15.91
C ALA A 183 20.80 -16.54 -15.46
N PHE A 184 20.35 -16.44 -14.20
CA PHE A 184 19.82 -15.20 -13.62
C PHE A 184 20.90 -14.12 -13.50
N PHE A 185 22.16 -14.49 -13.27
CA PHE A 185 23.30 -13.57 -13.20
C PHE A 185 23.98 -13.36 -14.56
N GLY A 186 23.67 -14.18 -15.57
CA GLY A 186 24.17 -14.02 -16.93
C GLY A 186 23.58 -12.80 -17.66
N ARG A 187 22.41 -12.29 -17.24
CA ARG A 187 21.80 -11.10 -17.83
C ARG A 187 22.22 -9.85 -17.04
N PRO A 188 22.88 -8.86 -17.65
CA PRO A 188 23.45 -7.72 -16.92
C PRO A 188 22.40 -6.91 -16.16
N ILE A 189 21.17 -6.80 -16.68
CA ILE A 189 20.06 -6.09 -16.01
C ILE A 189 19.56 -6.88 -14.79
N ALA A 190 19.44 -8.20 -14.90
CA ALA A 190 19.00 -9.03 -13.78
C ALA A 190 20.06 -9.07 -12.68
N ALA A 191 21.35 -9.15 -13.06
CA ALA A 191 22.47 -9.10 -12.13
C ALA A 191 22.55 -7.77 -11.39
N THR A 192 22.39 -6.63 -12.10
CA THR A 192 22.42 -5.30 -11.44
C THR A 192 21.24 -5.11 -10.51
N LEU A 193 20.01 -5.46 -10.94
CA LEU A 193 18.83 -5.39 -10.07
C LEU A 193 18.96 -6.31 -8.85
N GLY A 194 19.46 -7.54 -9.04
CA GLY A 194 19.73 -8.47 -7.96
C GLY A 194 20.75 -7.92 -6.97
N ALA A 195 21.87 -7.37 -7.46
CA ALA A 195 22.90 -6.76 -6.62
C ALA A 195 22.35 -5.56 -5.82
N ILE A 196 21.54 -4.70 -6.44
CA ILE A 196 20.89 -3.57 -5.76
C ILE A 196 19.94 -4.08 -4.66
N THR A 197 19.12 -5.09 -4.96
CA THR A 197 18.21 -5.69 -3.98
C THR A 197 18.97 -6.26 -2.78
N PHE A 198 20.02 -7.05 -3.02
CA PHE A 198 20.86 -7.58 -1.93
C PHE A 198 21.54 -6.46 -1.15
N ALA A 199 22.02 -5.40 -1.80
CA ALA A 199 22.63 -4.26 -1.13
C ALA A 199 21.63 -3.54 -0.21
N ILE A 200 20.39 -3.30 -0.66
CA ILE A 200 19.32 -2.68 0.15
C ILE A 200 18.94 -3.58 1.32
N TRP A 201 18.82 -4.89 1.09
CA TRP A 201 18.42 -5.84 2.12
C TRP A 201 19.48 -6.02 3.20
N LEU A 202 20.76 -6.01 2.82
CA LEU A 202 21.90 -6.10 3.73
C LEU A 202 22.27 -4.75 4.37
N TRP A 203 21.82 -3.62 3.82
CA TRP A 203 22.07 -2.28 4.35
C TRP A 203 21.80 -2.12 5.86
N PRO A 204 20.65 -2.55 6.42
CA PRO A 204 20.43 -2.48 7.87
C PRO A 204 21.40 -3.35 8.68
N LEU A 205 21.87 -4.47 8.13
CA LEU A 205 22.85 -5.35 8.77
C LEU A 205 24.25 -4.71 8.75
N ILE A 206 24.68 -4.18 7.60
CA ILE A 206 25.94 -3.46 7.41
C ILE A 206 26.01 -2.25 8.36
N ARG A 207 24.90 -1.51 8.52
CA ARG A 207 24.80 -0.39 9.48
C ARG A 207 24.95 -0.79 10.94
N ARG A 208 24.60 -2.03 11.31
CA ARG A 208 24.79 -2.55 12.68
C ARG A 208 26.23 -3.02 12.91
N VAL A 209 26.89 -3.54 11.86
CA VAL A 209 28.25 -4.09 11.93
C VAL A 209 29.34 -3.01 11.76
N VAL A 210 29.04 -1.89 11.10
CA VAL A 210 29.97 -0.74 10.93
C VAL A 210 29.43 0.50 11.65
N PRO A 211 29.65 0.66 12.98
CA PRO A 211 29.14 1.80 13.75
C PRO A 211 29.73 3.15 13.32
N GLY A 212 30.86 3.16 12.60
CA GLY A 212 31.68 4.36 12.38
C GLY A 212 31.25 5.30 11.26
N PHE A 213 30.35 4.93 10.34
CA PHE A 213 30.16 5.73 9.11
C PHE A 213 28.90 6.63 9.10
N VAL A 214 27.89 6.42 9.96
CA VAL A 214 26.59 7.13 9.82
C VAL A 214 25.96 7.56 11.16
N HIS A 215 26.61 7.35 12.31
CA HIS A 215 25.94 7.43 13.62
C HIS A 215 25.65 8.84 14.19
N ARG A 216 25.72 9.93 13.40
CA ARG A 216 25.60 11.30 13.94
C ARG A 216 24.25 12.02 13.75
N SER A 217 23.31 11.54 12.93
CA SER A 217 22.13 12.38 12.58
C SER A 217 20.73 11.83 12.85
N TRP A 218 20.54 10.61 13.37
CA TRP A 218 19.20 9.99 13.44
C TRP A 218 18.68 9.59 14.82
N ARG A 219 19.37 9.90 15.91
CA ARG A 219 18.95 9.54 17.28
C ARG A 219 18.87 10.76 18.22
N ARG A 220 17.91 11.66 17.99
CA ARG A 220 17.42 12.74 18.90
C ARG A 220 16.23 13.40 18.17
N LYS A 221 15.01 13.56 18.66
CA LYS A 221 14.34 13.41 19.96
C LYS A 221 12.94 12.82 19.66
N ASP A 222 12.55 11.74 20.32
CA ASP A 222 11.14 11.42 20.55
C ASP A 222 10.86 11.74 22.02
N THR A 223 10.51 13.00 22.30
CA THR A 223 10.18 13.52 23.64
C THR A 223 8.79 14.14 23.67
N SER A 224 7.86 13.63 22.85
CA SER A 224 6.45 14.05 22.88
C SER A 224 5.50 12.88 23.07
N ARG A 225 5.80 12.04 24.07
CA ARG A 225 4.77 11.34 24.84
C ARG A 225 4.48 12.21 26.08
N PRO A 226 3.32 12.89 26.17
CA PRO A 226 2.89 13.38 27.48
C PRO A 226 2.62 12.17 28.38
N ALA A 227 3.08 12.25 29.62
CA ALA A 227 2.90 11.23 30.64
C ALA A 227 1.40 10.96 30.89
N PRO A 228 0.99 9.72 31.23
CA PRO A 228 -0.37 9.42 31.64
C PRO A 228 -0.56 9.80 33.12
N GLU A 229 -0.51 11.10 33.42
CA GLU A 229 -0.90 11.66 34.71
C GLU A 229 -1.64 12.95 34.44
N LEU A 230 -2.97 12.95 34.68
CA LEU A 230 -3.90 14.07 34.89
C LEU A 230 -5.34 13.70 34.46
N LEU A 231 -5.79 12.48 34.80
CA LEU A 231 -7.22 12.11 34.82
C LEU A 231 -7.62 11.57 36.21
N SER A 232 -7.15 12.24 37.27
CA SER A 232 -7.68 12.07 38.62
C SER A 232 -7.68 13.43 39.32
N GLY A 233 -8.87 14.02 39.48
CA GLY A 233 -9.06 15.18 40.35
C GLY A 233 -9.58 16.44 39.67
N ARG A 234 -10.87 16.41 39.28
CA ARG A 234 -11.76 17.58 39.39
C ARG A 234 -13.22 17.15 39.21
N GLN A 235 -13.74 16.52 40.26
CA GLN A 235 -15.16 16.64 40.61
C GLN A 235 -15.23 17.77 41.63
N ASP A 236 -15.47 19.00 41.17
CA ASP A 236 -15.98 20.06 42.04
C ASP A 236 -17.25 20.60 41.37
N THR A 237 -18.36 20.03 41.81
CA THR A 237 -19.70 20.56 41.71
C THR A 237 -19.80 21.86 42.51
N HIS A 238 -20.09 23.00 41.89
CA HIS A 238 -20.84 24.12 42.51
C HIS A 238 -21.34 25.09 41.42
N LEU A 239 -22.63 24.97 41.08
CA LEU A 239 -23.73 25.97 41.04
C LEU A 239 -23.39 27.47 41.05
N PRO A 240 -24.25 28.37 40.51
CA PRO A 240 -25.71 28.43 40.68
C PRO A 240 -26.57 28.05 39.47
#